data_AF-A0A3S8RPJ8-F1
#
_entry.id   AF-A0A3S8RPJ8-F1
#
_cell.length_a   1.000
_cell.length_b   1.000
_cell.length_c   1.000
_cell.angle_alpha   90.00
_cell.angle_beta   90.00
_cell.angle_gamma   90.00
#
_symmetry.space_group_name_H-M   'P 1'
#
loop_
_entity.id
_entity.type
_entity.pdbx_description
1 polymer ?
#
loop_
_entity_poly.entity_id
_entity_poly.type
_entity_poly.pdbx_seq_one_letter_code
_entity_poly.pdbx_strand_id
1 'polypeptide(L)'
;MNFDRIKKIERLKRKNRRNNLIKQLSFLSLPKDLFMEVEANESFCRQVFLTLSKHHNPIILQGRDNEETIYMSIQALRNLDMPTALFNKECRVFFFGEYEIEAVKLNVNEVFMNLENVLDLTRFSKGYGDFILVDENLLFGICIERTEYHYELIKWGF
;
A
#
# COMPACT_ATOMS: atom_id res chain seq x y z
N MET A 1 -24.14 20.12 -17.93
CA MET A 1 -24.01 19.00 -16.97
C MET A 1 -23.88 19.58 -15.58
N ASN A 2 -24.68 19.14 -14.60
CA ASN A 2 -24.70 19.75 -13.26
C ASN A 2 -23.55 19.19 -12.40
N PHE A 3 -22.59 20.04 -12.03
CA PHE A 3 -21.38 19.68 -11.27
C PHE A 3 -21.70 18.97 -9.95
N ASP A 4 -22.79 19.35 -9.28
CA ASP A 4 -23.20 18.73 -8.01
C ASP A 4 -23.63 17.27 -8.18
N ARG A 5 -24.25 16.95 -9.33
CA ARG A 5 -24.65 15.58 -9.66
C ARG A 5 -23.44 14.69 -9.91
N ILE A 6 -22.40 15.23 -10.55
CA ILE A 6 -21.15 14.50 -10.82
C ILE A 6 -20.42 14.21 -9.50
N LYS A 7 -20.24 15.22 -8.64
CA LYS A 7 -19.62 15.05 -7.31
C LYS A 7 -20.34 14.01 -6.45
N LYS A 8 -21.69 14.03 -6.46
CA LYS A 8 -22.49 13.05 -5.73
C LYS A 8 -22.28 11.63 -6.25
N ILE A 9 -22.21 11.43 -7.57
CA ILE A 9 -21.96 10.11 -8.18
C ILE A 9 -20.58 9.59 -7.79
N GLU A 10 -19.54 10.41 -7.88
CA GLU A 10 -18.18 9.99 -7.52
C GLU A 10 -18.06 9.59 -6.05
N ARG A 11 -18.69 10.34 -5.14
CA ARG A 11 -18.76 9.98 -3.72
C ARG A 11 -19.42 8.61 -3.50
N LEU A 12 -20.50 8.32 -4.23
CA LEU A 12 -21.20 7.03 -4.13
C LEU A 12 -20.35 5.88 -4.69
N LYS A 13 -19.66 6.09 -5.82
CA LYS A 13 -18.74 5.10 -6.39
C LYS A 13 -17.61 4.78 -5.42
N ARG A 14 -16.97 5.80 -4.86
CA ARG A 14 -15.88 5.64 -3.87
C ARG A 14 -16.37 4.89 -2.63
N LYS A 15 -17.54 5.24 -2.08
CA LYS A 15 -18.16 4.50 -0.97
C LYS A 15 -18.38 3.02 -1.32
N ASN A 16 -18.86 2.74 -2.54
CA ASN A 16 -19.05 1.35 -2.99
C ASN A 16 -17.71 0.60 -3.11
N ARG A 17 -16.67 1.24 -3.65
CA ARG A 17 -15.32 0.67 -3.75
C ARG A 17 -14.74 0.36 -2.36
N ARG A 18 -14.83 1.30 -1.40
CA ARG A 18 -14.44 1.07 0.00
C ARG A 18 -15.19 -0.10 0.64
N ASN A 19 -16.50 -0.19 0.43
CA ASN A 19 -17.29 -1.31 0.94
C ASN A 19 -16.88 -2.66 0.34
N ASN A 20 -16.52 -2.70 -0.95
CA ASN A 20 -16.00 -3.90 -1.58
C ASN A 20 -14.62 -4.27 -1.04
N LEU A 21 -13.75 -3.28 -0.83
CA LEU A 21 -12.44 -3.51 -0.24
C LEU A 21 -12.53 -4.06 1.18
N ILE A 22 -13.46 -3.55 2.01
CA ILE A 22 -13.75 -4.13 3.35
C ILE A 22 -14.08 -5.63 3.24
N LYS A 23 -14.93 -6.02 2.28
CA LYS A 23 -15.30 -7.44 2.09
C LYS A 23 -14.09 -8.27 1.65
N GLN A 24 -13.26 -7.74 0.77
CA GLN A 24 -12.04 -8.40 0.32
C GLN A 24 -11.03 -8.57 1.45
N LEU A 25 -10.96 -7.62 2.39
CA LEU A 25 -10.09 -7.66 3.58
C LEU A 25 -10.71 -8.41 4.76
N SER A 26 -11.76 -9.22 4.56
CA SER A 26 -12.46 -9.96 5.63
C SER A 26 -11.59 -11.00 6.34
N PHE A 27 -10.40 -11.32 5.83
CA PHE A 27 -9.41 -12.17 6.47
C PHE A 27 -8.53 -11.44 7.50
N LEU A 28 -8.69 -10.12 7.66
CA LEU A 28 -7.98 -9.28 8.64
C LEU A 28 -8.93 -8.78 9.73
N SER A 29 -8.37 -8.38 10.86
CA SER A 29 -9.09 -7.67 11.91
C SER A 29 -9.10 -6.17 11.60
N LEU A 30 -10.24 -5.66 11.13
CA LEU A 30 -10.34 -4.29 10.63
C LEU A 30 -10.69 -3.29 11.74
N PRO A 31 -9.88 -2.23 11.95
CA PRO A 31 -10.22 -1.16 12.89
C PRO A 31 -11.42 -0.34 12.40
N LYS A 32 -12.08 0.40 13.30
CA LYS A 32 -13.26 1.22 12.97
C LYS A 32 -12.92 2.40 12.05
N ASP A 33 -11.74 2.97 12.22
CA ASP A 33 -11.18 4.12 11.47
C ASP A 33 -10.31 3.69 10.29
N LEU A 34 -10.78 2.66 9.57
CA LEU A 34 -10.08 2.00 8.47
C LEU A 34 -9.65 2.97 7.36
N PHE A 35 -10.55 3.88 6.96
CA PHE A 35 -10.32 4.84 5.89
C PHE A 35 -10.24 6.27 6.42
N MET A 36 -9.35 7.06 5.85
CA MET A 36 -9.37 8.51 6.04
C MET A 36 -10.51 9.16 5.25
N GLU A 37 -10.87 10.39 5.63
CA GLU A 37 -11.65 11.27 4.75
C GLU A 37 -10.90 11.52 3.43
N VAL A 38 -11.64 11.84 2.37
CA VAL A 38 -11.13 11.88 0.99
C VAL A 38 -9.93 12.82 0.86
N GLU A 39 -10.07 14.05 1.35
CA GLU A 39 -9.04 15.09 1.25
C GLU A 39 -7.82 14.76 2.11
N ALA A 40 -8.04 14.14 3.28
CA ALA A 40 -6.97 13.69 4.16
C ALA A 40 -6.18 12.54 3.52
N ASN A 41 -6.87 11.58 2.90
CA ASN A 41 -6.24 10.48 2.17
C ASN A 41 -5.39 11.01 1.00
N GLU A 42 -5.92 11.93 0.18
CA GLU A 42 -5.18 12.52 -0.94
C GLU A 42 -3.94 13.29 -0.47
N SER A 43 -4.06 14.07 0.61
CA SER A 43 -2.94 14.77 1.23
C SER A 43 -1.89 13.78 1.75
N PHE A 44 -2.33 12.71 2.41
CA PHE A 44 -1.45 11.68 2.95
C PHE A 44 -0.70 10.92 1.86
N CYS A 45 -1.39 10.47 0.81
CA CYS A 45 -0.74 9.83 -0.35
C CYS A 45 0.30 10.75 -0.97
N ARG A 46 0.01 12.05 -1.14
CA ARG A 46 0.99 13.01 -1.66
C ARG A 46 2.22 13.11 -0.77
N GLN A 47 2.05 13.14 0.56
CA GLN A 47 3.18 13.18 1.50
C GLN A 47 4.03 11.91 1.44
N VAL A 48 3.40 10.74 1.29
CA VAL A 48 4.11 9.47 1.11
C VAL A 48 4.95 9.50 -0.17
N PHE A 49 4.38 9.85 -1.32
CA PHE A 49 5.13 9.94 -2.58
C PHE A 49 6.24 11.00 -2.54
N LEU A 50 6.02 12.13 -1.86
CA LEU A 50 7.08 13.13 -1.62
C LEU A 50 8.18 12.64 -0.69
N THR A 51 7.89 11.66 0.18
CA THR A 51 8.88 11.04 1.06
C THR A 51 9.70 10.03 0.27
N LEU A 52 9.04 9.19 -0.53
CA LEU A 52 9.69 8.21 -1.40
C LEU A 52 10.64 8.89 -2.40
N SER A 53 10.23 10.00 -3.02
CA SER A 53 11.08 10.72 -3.97
C SER A 53 12.37 11.32 -3.40
N LYS A 54 12.47 11.43 -2.06
CA LYS A 54 13.67 11.90 -1.35
C LYS A 54 14.61 10.77 -0.94
N HIS A 55 14.18 9.51 -1.05
CA HIS A 55 15.05 8.38 -0.78
C HIS A 55 15.95 8.12 -2.00
N HIS A 56 17.25 8.34 -1.83
CA HIS A 56 18.21 8.32 -2.94
C HIS A 56 18.98 7.00 -3.12
N ASN A 57 18.71 5.97 -2.30
CA ASN A 57 19.43 4.70 -2.32
C ASN A 57 18.49 3.50 -2.14
N PRO A 58 17.60 3.22 -3.11
CA PRO A 58 16.77 2.02 -3.06
C PRO A 58 17.62 0.76 -3.19
N ILE A 59 17.14 -0.34 -2.60
CA ILE A 59 17.67 -1.67 -2.88
C ILE A 59 17.05 -2.13 -4.19
N ILE A 60 17.88 -2.36 -5.20
CA ILE A 60 17.43 -2.85 -6.51
C ILE A 60 17.08 -4.34 -6.41
N LEU A 61 15.87 -4.67 -6.84
CA LEU A 61 15.35 -6.03 -6.96
C LEU A 61 15.12 -6.30 -8.44
N GLN A 62 15.95 -7.16 -9.02
CA GLN A 62 15.90 -7.46 -10.45
C GLN A 62 16.15 -8.95 -10.68
N GLY A 63 15.14 -9.61 -11.25
CA GLY A 63 15.25 -10.95 -11.80
C GLY A 63 15.56 -10.92 -13.30
N ARG A 64 15.64 -12.10 -13.91
CA ARG A 64 15.80 -12.28 -15.37
C ARG A 64 14.55 -11.85 -16.15
N ASP A 65 13.41 -11.89 -15.49
CA ASP A 65 12.11 -11.46 -16.02
C ASP A 65 11.24 -10.86 -14.91
N ASN A 66 10.02 -10.46 -15.27
CA ASN A 66 9.06 -9.85 -14.34
C ASN A 66 8.61 -10.81 -13.24
N GLU A 67 8.42 -12.10 -13.55
CA GLU A 67 7.96 -13.08 -12.56
C GLU A 67 9.03 -13.32 -11.50
N GLU A 68 10.30 -13.44 -11.92
CA GLU A 68 11.43 -13.56 -11.01
C GLU A 68 11.66 -12.28 -10.20
N THR A 69 11.46 -11.11 -10.81
CA THR A 69 11.53 -9.81 -10.10
C THR A 69 10.46 -9.70 -9.01
N ILE A 70 9.22 -10.09 -9.32
CA ILE A 70 8.13 -10.15 -8.33
C ILE A 70 8.48 -11.16 -7.24
N TYR A 71 8.91 -12.36 -7.59
CA TYR A 71 9.29 -13.39 -6.63
C TYR A 71 10.39 -12.90 -5.67
N MET A 72 11.46 -12.31 -6.19
CA MET A 72 12.54 -11.74 -5.38
C MET A 72 12.04 -10.63 -4.45
N SER A 73 11.11 -9.81 -4.93
CA SER A 73 10.50 -8.76 -4.12
C SER A 73 9.66 -9.32 -2.97
N ILE A 74 8.90 -10.38 -3.22
CA ILE A 74 8.14 -11.07 -2.17
C ILE A 74 9.09 -11.71 -1.15
N GLN A 75 10.19 -12.33 -1.59
CA GLN A 75 11.20 -12.86 -0.67
C GLN A 75 11.86 -11.75 0.14
N ALA A 76 12.12 -10.58 -0.47
CA ALA A 76 12.66 -9.43 0.24
C ALA A 76 11.72 -8.98 1.37
N LEU A 77 10.40 -8.91 1.11
CA LEU A 77 9.39 -8.60 2.13
C LEU A 77 9.35 -9.64 3.26
N ARG A 78 9.37 -10.94 2.93
CA ARG A 78 9.36 -12.02 3.92
C ARG A 78 10.59 -12.03 4.82
N ASN A 79 11.73 -11.66 4.27
CA ASN A 79 13.02 -11.65 4.95
C ASN A 79 13.36 -10.27 5.54
N LEU A 80 12.40 -9.34 5.63
CA LEU A 80 12.62 -8.07 6.29
C LEU A 80 12.91 -8.28 7.77
N ASP A 81 14.11 -7.89 8.18
CA ASP A 81 14.46 -7.80 9.60
C ASP A 81 13.83 -6.56 10.22
N MET A 82 12.56 -6.68 10.62
CA MET A 82 11.82 -5.64 11.31
C MET A 82 11.87 -5.83 12.82
N PRO A 83 12.08 -4.75 13.61
CA PRO A 83 11.97 -4.83 15.05
C PRO A 83 10.60 -5.36 15.49
N THR A 84 10.58 -6.27 16.47
CA THR A 84 9.34 -6.85 17.03
C THR A 84 8.34 -5.78 17.48
N ALA A 85 8.84 -4.63 17.93
CA ALA A 85 8.02 -3.48 18.34
C ALA A 85 7.18 -2.86 17.20
N LEU A 86 7.56 -3.06 15.93
CA LEU A 86 6.79 -2.58 14.77
C LEU A 86 5.62 -3.50 14.42
N PHE A 87 5.72 -4.80 14.68
CA PHE A 87 4.66 -5.77 14.35
C PHE A 87 3.35 -5.47 15.06
N ASN A 88 3.40 -4.90 16.27
CA ASN A 88 2.20 -4.52 17.02
C ASN A 88 1.63 -3.15 16.62
N LYS A 89 2.23 -2.44 15.67
CA LYS A 89 1.76 -1.12 15.23
C LYS A 89 0.69 -1.24 14.14
N GLU A 90 -0.10 -0.18 14.05
CA GLU A 90 -0.95 0.08 12.90
C GLU A 90 -0.16 0.85 11.85
N CYS A 91 -0.49 0.61 10.59
CA CYS A 91 0.11 1.22 9.42
C CYS A 91 -0.97 1.52 8.38
N ARG A 92 -0.58 2.18 7.30
CA ARG A 92 -1.39 2.45 6.13
C ARG A 92 -0.83 1.68 4.95
N VAL A 93 -1.62 0.75 4.42
CA VAL A 93 -1.32 0.00 3.20
C VAL A 93 -2.09 0.60 2.03
N PHE A 94 -1.41 0.78 0.90
CA PHE A 94 -2.01 1.45 -0.26
C PHE A 94 -2.69 0.43 -1.16
N PHE A 95 -3.96 0.68 -1.46
CA PHE A 95 -4.74 -0.09 -2.42
C PHE A 95 -5.04 0.77 -3.65
N PHE A 96 -4.51 0.35 -4.79
CA PHE A 96 -4.62 1.07 -6.07
C PHE A 96 -5.93 0.72 -6.78
N GLY A 97 -6.81 1.70 -6.91
CA GLY A 97 -7.99 1.65 -7.77
C GLY A 97 -7.74 2.28 -9.14
N GLU A 98 -8.77 2.27 -9.99
CA GLU A 98 -8.67 2.76 -11.38
C GLU A 98 -8.31 4.25 -11.47
N TYR A 99 -8.76 5.07 -10.50
CA TYR A 99 -8.53 6.52 -10.49
C TYR A 99 -8.25 7.06 -9.08
N GLU A 100 -8.01 6.19 -8.10
CA GLU A 100 -7.83 6.58 -6.71
C GLU A 100 -6.92 5.59 -5.99
N ILE A 101 -6.29 6.07 -4.92
CA ILE A 101 -5.51 5.26 -4.00
C ILE A 101 -6.19 5.38 -2.63
N GLU A 102 -6.40 4.27 -1.95
CA GLU A 102 -6.88 4.27 -0.56
C GLU A 102 -5.74 3.82 0.36
N ALA A 103 -5.38 4.68 1.32
CA ALA A 103 -4.46 4.38 2.40
C ALA A 103 -5.23 3.75 3.57
N VAL A 104 -5.21 2.42 3.62
CA VAL A 104 -6.06 1.63 4.51
C VAL A 104 -5.32 1.26 5.79
N LYS A 105 -5.94 1.54 6.94
CA LYS A 105 -5.36 1.27 8.26
C LYS A 105 -5.35 -0.21 8.58
N LEU A 106 -4.19 -0.82 8.70
CA LEU A 106 -4.04 -2.25 9.00
C LEU A 106 -2.98 -2.48 10.07
N ASN A 107 -3.08 -3.61 10.78
CA ASN A 107 -2.03 -4.04 11.70
C ASN A 107 -0.85 -4.63 10.90
N VAL A 108 0.39 -4.24 11.24
CA VAL A 108 1.60 -4.70 10.52
C VAL A 108 1.72 -6.22 10.59
N ASN A 109 1.57 -6.82 11.77
CA ASN A 109 1.65 -8.26 11.93
C ASN A 109 0.63 -9.01 11.06
N GLU A 110 -0.62 -8.56 11.03
CA GLU A 110 -1.63 -9.21 10.20
C GLU A 110 -1.34 -9.08 8.69
N VAL A 111 -0.75 -7.96 8.25
CA VAL A 111 -0.31 -7.79 6.85
C VAL A 111 0.74 -8.83 6.49
N PHE A 112 1.79 -8.99 7.30
CA PHE A 112 2.87 -9.94 7.02
C PHE A 112 2.45 -11.40 7.20
N MET A 113 1.56 -11.70 8.14
CA MET A 113 0.96 -13.03 8.28
C MET A 113 0.11 -13.43 7.07
N ASN A 114 -0.53 -12.45 6.41
CA ASN A 114 -1.40 -12.66 5.25
C ASN A 114 -0.81 -12.06 3.97
N LEU A 115 0.53 -12.02 3.87
CA LEU A 115 1.25 -11.24 2.86
C LEU A 115 0.75 -11.54 1.44
N GLU A 116 0.62 -12.81 1.06
CA GLU A 116 0.15 -13.21 -0.28
C GLU A 116 -1.21 -12.60 -0.64
N ASN A 117 -2.18 -12.65 0.29
CA ASN A 117 -3.51 -12.11 0.06
C ASN A 117 -3.47 -10.58 -0.06
N VAL A 118 -2.63 -9.91 0.75
CA VAL A 118 -2.43 -8.46 0.66
C VAL A 118 -1.76 -8.08 -0.66
N LEU A 119 -0.75 -8.81 -1.10
CA LEU A 119 -0.05 -8.56 -2.36
C LEU A 119 -0.95 -8.78 -3.58
N ASP A 120 -1.86 -9.75 -3.53
CA ASP A 120 -2.86 -9.93 -4.58
C ASP A 120 -3.85 -8.76 -4.66
N LEU A 121 -4.32 -8.28 -3.50
CA LEU A 121 -5.29 -7.18 -3.42
C LEU A 121 -4.70 -5.81 -3.75
N THR A 122 -3.45 -5.56 -3.37
CA THR A 122 -2.68 -4.38 -3.80
C THR A 122 -2.29 -4.48 -5.28
N ARG A 123 -2.48 -5.65 -5.90
CA ARG A 123 -2.11 -6.01 -7.28
C ARG A 123 -0.60 -6.04 -7.52
N PHE A 124 0.20 -6.03 -6.46
CA PHE A 124 1.65 -6.12 -6.54
C PHE A 124 2.09 -7.46 -7.14
N SER A 125 1.55 -8.58 -6.65
CA SER A 125 1.91 -9.92 -7.12
C SER A 125 1.57 -10.18 -8.60
N LYS A 126 0.69 -9.35 -9.18
CA LYS A 126 0.31 -9.38 -10.59
C LYS A 126 1.13 -8.39 -11.44
N GLY A 127 2.07 -7.66 -10.84
CA GLY A 127 2.83 -6.62 -11.51
C GLY A 127 1.95 -5.47 -12.00
N TYR A 128 0.92 -5.06 -11.25
CA TYR A 128 0.03 -3.94 -11.62
C TYR A 128 -0.01 -2.80 -10.60
N GLY A 129 0.53 -2.98 -9.41
CA GLY A 129 0.60 -1.94 -8.38
C GLY A 129 1.91 -2.01 -7.60
N ASP A 130 2.24 -0.93 -6.92
CA ASP A 130 3.34 -0.90 -5.95
C ASP A 130 2.89 -1.54 -4.64
N PHE A 131 3.84 -2.00 -3.83
CA PHE A 131 3.54 -2.36 -2.44
C PHE A 131 3.98 -1.21 -1.55
N ILE A 132 3.05 -0.54 -0.88
CA ILE A 132 3.37 0.58 0.02
C ILE A 132 2.70 0.34 1.36
N LEU A 133 3.52 0.25 2.41
CA LEU A 133 3.14 0.16 3.80
C LEU A 133 3.89 1.23 4.59
N VAL A 134 3.18 2.14 5.24
CA VAL A 134 3.78 3.27 5.98
C VAL A 134 3.08 3.52 7.29
N ASP A 135 3.82 4.01 8.29
CA ASP A 135 3.23 4.62 9.48
C ASP A 135 2.45 5.91 9.13
N GLU A 136 1.43 6.24 9.91
CA GLU A 136 0.65 7.48 9.70
C GLU A 136 1.47 8.76 9.91
N ASN A 137 2.50 8.70 10.76
CA ASN A 137 3.43 9.83 10.98
C ASN A 137 4.67 9.71 10.09
N LEU A 138 4.70 8.75 9.16
CA LEU A 138 5.82 8.47 8.25
C LEU A 138 7.15 8.20 8.99
N LEU A 139 7.10 7.74 10.24
CA LEU A 139 8.30 7.42 11.03
C LEU A 139 8.98 6.13 10.56
N PHE A 140 8.21 5.22 9.97
CA PHE A 140 8.74 4.06 9.26
C PHE A 140 7.90 3.76 8.02
N GLY A 141 8.50 3.04 7.08
CA GLY A 141 7.79 2.57 5.91
C GLY A 141 8.59 1.56 5.12
N ILE A 142 7.86 0.80 4.31
CA ILE A 142 8.32 -0.24 3.42
C ILE A 142 7.58 -0.04 2.11
N CYS A 143 8.34 0.21 1.05
CA CYS A 143 7.81 0.44 -0.28
C CYS A 143 8.57 -0.44 -1.27
N ILE A 144 7.86 -1.06 -2.19
CA ILE A 144 8.44 -1.63 -3.40
C ILE A 144 7.79 -0.93 -4.59
N GLU A 145 8.54 -0.01 -5.19
CA GLU A 145 8.13 0.73 -6.38
C GLU A 145 8.55 -0.03 -7.63
N ARG A 146 7.63 -0.09 -8.59
CA ARG A 146 7.89 -0.72 -9.88
C ARG A 146 8.46 0.30 -10.84
N THR A 147 9.62 -0.02 -11.42
CA THR A 147 10.17 0.73 -12.55
C THR A 147 10.03 -0.09 -13.84
N GLU A 148 10.46 0.48 -14.97
CA GLU A 148 10.44 -0.21 -16.26
C GLU A 148 11.39 -1.43 -16.30
N TYR A 149 12.49 -1.39 -15.54
CA TYR A 149 13.60 -2.36 -15.68
C TYR A 149 13.87 -3.20 -14.43
N HIS A 150 13.51 -2.69 -13.26
CA HIS A 150 13.73 -3.33 -11.96
C HIS A 150 12.72 -2.82 -10.94
N TYR A 151 12.61 -3.48 -9.79
CA TYR A 151 11.81 -2.97 -8.67
C TYR A 151 12.74 -2.36 -7.63
N GLU A 152 12.25 -1.36 -6.92
CA GLU A 152 13.02 -0.60 -5.93
C GLU A 152 12.43 -0.79 -4.55
N LEU A 153 13.15 -1.50 -3.68
CA LEU A 153 12.79 -1.60 -2.27
C LEU A 153 13.36 -0.40 -1.51
N ILE A 154 12.45 0.41 -0.98
CA ILE A 154 12.74 1.53 -0.11
C ILE A 154 12.19 1.19 1.27
N LYS A 155 13.04 1.30 2.30
CA LYS A 155 12.63 1.13 3.69
C LYS A 155 13.31 2.16 4.58
N TRP A 156 12.64 2.57 5.65
CA TRP A 156 13.18 3.49 6.63
C TRP A 156 12.53 3.29 8.01
N GLY A 157 13.15 3.89 9.03
CA GLY A 157 12.65 3.83 10.41
C GLY A 157 13.02 2.56 11.16
N PHE A 158 13.87 1.70 10.58
CA PHE A 158 14.48 0.52 11.19
C PHE A 158 15.68 0.03 10.38
#